data_AF-A0AAQ3TS32-F1
#
_entry.id   AF-A0AAQ3TS32-F1
#
_cell.length_a   1.000
_cell.length_b   1.000
_cell.length_c   1.000
_cell.angle_alpha   90.00
_cell.angle_beta   90.00
_cell.angle_gamma   90.00
#
_symmetry.space_group_name_H-M   'P 1'
#
loop_
_entity.id
_entity.type
_entity.pdbx_description
1 polymer ?
#
loop_
_entity_poly.entity_id
_entity_poly.type
_entity_poly.pdbx_seq_one_letter_code
_entity_poly.pdbx_strand_id
1 'polypeptide(L)'
;MAPSTKHSDRAPLNDITDNNTEQPQIDDPRERKRQRDREKYAQMPEQQKQALLQKRREHWQQKKAAKAQPQSSGGADITNVSEALQSSSNTPPTDPVETKRQRERDRYMQMFPRSKEELLKKRCEYRQQKKASLMPDDMEHLRAKDKHASSDPTCRNILYYMMMGYRRLLAMEGRFVLCLAVAISSMISIMQVLFIGVAGASADAVVLEPPPVARRPIFVLGDSTLDVGNNNYLVGTNVRRANMPYYGVDVPGFPTGRWSNGYNTADFVDPARIHRRRARAHSAKYLGFQSSPPPYLSLAPSSGLPPLQMVVTTGGAALTTGVNYASGSAGILASTNAGNTIPLSKQVRYFNATRSQMIAAVGSGAVADLLSKSIVLIGIGGNDLLEFANAEEQALMNRSTAQQQADADAFDASLVSNYSAAIMDLYTMGARKFAIISVDLSGCLPVARLADPTSACDGDRNQLAASFNDNLSSLLSDLASRLPGLLTSCRADTLGLMAATFADPPAYGFTDVATACCGRGRLRAETRCTPNSTLCAHHDRLYFWDYIHPSQRAAFLRAEAFYDGPAQYTTPINFKQLANMS
;
A
#
# COMPACT_ATOMS: atom_id res chain seq x y z
N MET A 1 26.06 -49.63 -37.67
CA MET A 1 25.84 -48.20 -37.40
C MET A 1 25.38 -48.06 -35.95
N ALA A 2 26.23 -47.49 -35.08
CA ALA A 2 26.03 -47.09 -33.66
C ALA A 2 25.53 -48.16 -32.63
N PRO A 3 25.71 -47.97 -31.32
CA PRO A 3 26.95 -47.66 -30.59
C PRO A 3 27.22 -48.62 -29.39
N SER A 4 28.43 -48.52 -28.86
CA SER A 4 29.05 -49.37 -27.82
C SER A 4 28.61 -49.02 -26.39
N THR A 5 28.31 -50.05 -25.61
CA THR A 5 28.02 -50.08 -24.16
C THR A 5 29.31 -50.25 -23.33
N LYS A 6 29.44 -49.55 -22.19
CA LYS A 6 30.37 -49.96 -21.11
C LYS A 6 29.72 -49.88 -19.72
N HIS A 7 29.85 -51.01 -19.02
CA HIS A 7 29.56 -51.33 -17.61
C HIS A 7 30.35 -50.41 -16.64
N SER A 8 29.77 -49.94 -15.52
CA SER A 8 29.55 -50.61 -14.21
C SER A 8 30.82 -51.16 -13.58
N ASP A 9 31.37 -50.45 -12.58
CA ASP A 9 32.19 -51.04 -11.51
C ASP A 9 31.82 -50.43 -10.16
N ARG A 10 31.50 -51.31 -9.21
CA ARG A 10 31.16 -51.06 -7.82
C ARG A 10 32.17 -51.84 -6.98
N ALA A 11 32.84 -51.19 -6.03
CA ALA A 11 33.69 -51.82 -5.03
C ALA A 11 33.44 -51.17 -3.64
N PRO A 12 33.67 -51.88 -2.53
CA PRO A 12 32.70 -51.96 -1.43
C PRO A 12 33.09 -51.17 -0.16
N LEU A 13 32.07 -50.84 0.64
CA LEU A 13 32.21 -50.35 2.01
C LEU A 13 32.49 -51.53 2.97
N ASN A 14 33.48 -51.37 3.85
CA ASN A 14 33.54 -52.03 5.16
C ASN A 14 34.01 -51.02 6.23
N ASP A 15 33.06 -50.70 7.10
CA ASP A 15 33.10 -50.60 8.57
C ASP A 15 34.39 -50.20 9.31
N ILE A 16 34.36 -49.05 10.00
CA ILE A 16 34.93 -48.85 11.34
C ILE A 16 33.99 -47.94 12.15
N THR A 17 33.49 -48.50 13.24
CA THR A 17 32.75 -47.89 14.35
C THR A 17 33.57 -46.84 15.09
N ASP A 18 32.96 -45.71 15.46
CA ASP A 18 33.15 -45.19 16.82
C ASP A 18 32.04 -44.22 17.29
N ASN A 19 31.69 -44.39 18.56
CA ASN A 19 30.66 -43.67 19.31
C ASN A 19 30.97 -42.18 19.44
N ASN A 20 30.00 -41.33 19.10
CA ASN A 20 29.59 -40.14 19.87
C ASN A 20 28.55 -39.36 19.06
N THR A 21 27.27 -39.49 19.41
CA THR A 21 26.23 -38.57 18.93
C THR A 21 25.55 -37.94 20.15
N GLU A 22 26.06 -36.80 20.58
CA GLU A 22 25.26 -35.84 21.32
C GLU A 22 24.12 -35.39 20.40
N GLN A 23 22.87 -35.62 20.82
CA GLN A 23 21.71 -35.02 20.19
C GLN A 23 21.79 -33.49 20.33
N PRO A 24 21.54 -32.71 19.27
CA PRO A 24 21.58 -31.25 19.37
C PRO A 24 20.49 -30.76 20.34
N GLN A 25 20.89 -30.03 21.38
CA GLN A 25 19.98 -29.41 22.33
C GLN A 25 19.04 -28.43 21.59
N ILE A 26 17.75 -28.74 21.58
CA ILE A 26 16.69 -27.87 21.05
C ILE A 26 16.50 -26.72 22.04
N ASP A 27 16.96 -25.52 21.67
CA ASP A 27 16.98 -24.35 22.57
C ASP A 27 15.67 -23.54 22.64
N ASP A 28 14.63 -23.88 21.85
CA ASP A 28 13.31 -23.23 21.91
C ASP A 28 12.35 -23.95 22.90
N PRO A 29 11.95 -23.31 24.03
CA PRO A 29 10.98 -23.86 24.97
C PRO A 29 9.63 -24.28 24.35
N ARG A 30 9.23 -23.63 23.24
CA ARG A 30 7.98 -23.92 22.53
C ARG A 30 8.11 -25.14 21.64
N GLU A 31 9.26 -25.35 21.01
CA GLU A 31 9.49 -26.56 20.22
C GLU A 31 9.64 -27.78 21.13
N ARG A 32 10.27 -27.63 22.31
CA ARG A 32 10.23 -28.66 23.38
C ARG A 32 8.80 -29.00 23.79
N LYS A 33 7.90 -28.02 23.90
CA LYS A 33 6.48 -28.27 24.20
C LYS A 33 5.77 -28.99 23.05
N ARG A 34 6.01 -28.59 21.80
CA ARG A 34 5.41 -29.22 20.62
C ARG A 34 5.87 -30.65 20.43
N GLN A 35 7.14 -30.92 20.68
CA GLN A 35 7.69 -32.26 20.62
C GLN A 35 7.07 -33.15 21.70
N ARG A 36 6.96 -32.67 22.95
CA ARG A 36 6.19 -33.37 24.00
C ARG A 36 4.72 -33.60 23.62
N ASP A 37 4.07 -32.61 23.00
CA ASP A 37 2.67 -32.74 22.57
C ASP A 37 2.52 -33.77 21.42
N ARG A 38 3.52 -33.87 20.50
CA ARG A 38 3.57 -34.88 19.42
C ARG A 38 3.82 -36.28 19.96
N GLU A 39 4.79 -36.43 20.85
CA GLU A 39 5.10 -37.70 21.51
C GLU A 39 3.92 -38.20 22.34
N LYS A 40 3.28 -37.28 23.10
CA LYS A 40 2.05 -37.58 23.84
C LYS A 40 0.89 -38.00 22.94
N TYR A 41 0.76 -37.41 21.75
CA TYR A 41 -0.23 -37.84 20.77
C TYR A 41 0.14 -39.18 20.13
N ALA A 42 1.41 -39.43 19.84
CA ALA A 42 1.89 -40.70 19.27
C ALA A 42 1.66 -41.88 20.22
N GLN A 43 1.86 -41.67 21.52
CA GLN A 43 1.64 -42.67 22.58
C GLN A 43 0.17 -42.78 23.03
N MET A 44 -0.73 -41.95 22.49
CA MET A 44 -2.14 -41.96 22.88
C MET A 44 -2.85 -43.20 22.32
N PRO A 45 -3.65 -43.92 23.13
CA PRO A 45 -4.47 -45.04 22.65
C PRO A 45 -5.42 -44.60 21.53
N GLU A 46 -5.63 -45.46 20.55
CA GLU A 46 -6.37 -45.09 19.33
C GLU A 46 -7.82 -44.66 19.63
N GLN A 47 -8.43 -45.24 20.66
CA GLN A 47 -9.76 -44.86 21.15
C GLN A 47 -9.81 -43.41 21.67
N GLN A 48 -8.73 -42.92 22.31
CA GLN A 48 -8.62 -41.53 22.75
C GLN A 48 -8.36 -40.58 21.58
N LYS A 49 -7.57 -40.99 20.57
CA LYS A 49 -7.40 -40.19 19.34
C LYS A 49 -8.72 -40.01 18.60
N GLN A 50 -9.52 -41.08 18.49
CA GLN A 50 -10.85 -41.01 17.87
C GLN A 50 -11.79 -40.09 18.65
N ALA A 51 -11.81 -40.14 19.98
CA ALA A 51 -12.57 -39.22 20.82
C ALA A 51 -12.13 -37.75 20.64
N LEU A 52 -10.83 -37.50 20.49
CA LEU A 52 -10.27 -36.16 20.25
C LEU A 52 -10.70 -35.61 18.87
N LEU A 53 -10.67 -36.47 17.84
CA LEU A 53 -11.14 -36.13 16.50
C LEU A 53 -12.65 -35.89 16.45
N GLN A 54 -13.42 -36.67 17.21
CA GLN A 54 -14.86 -36.49 17.34
C GLN A 54 -15.20 -35.14 18.00
N LYS A 55 -14.55 -34.79 19.12
CA LYS A 55 -14.72 -33.46 19.75
C LYS A 55 -14.37 -32.32 18.79
N ARG A 56 -13.34 -32.48 17.95
CA ARG A 56 -12.99 -31.47 16.93
C ARG A 56 -14.06 -31.34 15.84
N ARG A 57 -14.64 -32.45 15.40
CA ARG A 57 -15.75 -32.47 14.44
C ARG A 57 -17.00 -31.81 15.03
N GLU A 58 -17.34 -32.11 16.28
CA GLU A 58 -18.46 -31.50 17.00
C GLU A 58 -18.27 -29.99 17.18
N HIS A 59 -17.08 -29.55 17.59
CA HIS A 59 -16.77 -28.11 17.71
C HIS A 59 -16.84 -27.39 16.34
N TRP A 60 -16.40 -28.04 15.26
CA TRP A 60 -16.51 -27.48 13.91
C TRP A 60 -17.97 -27.39 13.45
N GLN A 61 -18.78 -28.42 13.73
CA GLN A 61 -20.22 -28.42 13.48
C GLN A 61 -20.94 -27.32 14.26
N GLN A 62 -20.62 -27.13 15.54
CA GLN A 62 -21.17 -26.04 16.37
C GLN A 62 -20.81 -24.65 15.82
N LYS A 63 -19.57 -24.45 15.38
CA LYS A 63 -19.17 -23.19 14.72
C LYS A 63 -19.89 -22.95 13.40
N LYS A 64 -20.16 -24.02 12.63
CA LYS A 64 -20.91 -23.93 11.38
C LYS A 64 -22.38 -23.59 11.64
N ALA A 65 -22.99 -24.19 12.67
CA ALA A 65 -24.36 -23.89 13.10
C ALA A 65 -24.51 -22.46 13.66
N ALA A 66 -23.54 -21.98 14.45
CA ALA A 66 -23.52 -20.61 14.96
C ALA A 66 -23.39 -19.53 13.86
N LYS A 67 -22.86 -19.91 12.68
CA LYS A 67 -22.78 -19.04 11.50
C LYS A 67 -24.03 -19.06 10.62
N ALA A 68 -24.95 -19.99 10.86
CA ALA A 68 -26.15 -20.22 10.05
C ALA A 68 -27.44 -19.67 10.69
N GLN A 69 -27.39 -19.07 11.88
CA GLN A 69 -28.56 -18.41 12.46
C GLN A 69 -28.73 -16.99 11.90
N PRO A 70 -29.92 -16.64 11.35
CA PRO A 70 -30.27 -15.27 11.08
C PRO A 70 -30.58 -14.54 12.40
N GLN A 71 -29.94 -13.39 12.61
CA GLN A 71 -30.30 -12.49 13.70
C GLN A 71 -31.73 -11.97 13.45
N SER A 72 -32.69 -12.46 14.21
CA SER A 72 -34.01 -11.83 14.37
C SER A 72 -33.95 -10.89 15.56
N SER A 73 -34.22 -9.61 15.32
CA SER A 73 -34.77 -8.71 16.32
C SER A 73 -36.25 -9.02 16.47
N GLY A 74 -36.71 -9.31 17.70
CA GLY A 74 -38.13 -9.46 18.04
C GLY A 74 -38.92 -8.20 17.69
N GLY A 75 -40.24 -8.22 17.53
CA GLY A 75 -41.26 -9.25 17.73
C GLY A 75 -42.57 -8.46 17.83
N ALA A 76 -43.56 -8.79 17.02
CA ALA A 76 -44.95 -8.42 17.25
C ALA A 76 -45.84 -9.38 16.46
N ASP A 77 -46.65 -10.07 17.23
CA ASP A 77 -47.59 -11.13 16.93
C ASP A 77 -48.85 -10.55 16.28
N ILE A 78 -49.24 -11.00 15.07
CA ILE A 78 -50.65 -11.01 14.61
C ILE A 78 -50.86 -12.18 13.66
N THR A 79 -51.70 -13.10 14.11
CA THR A 79 -52.38 -14.22 13.43
C THR A 79 -53.16 -13.85 12.17
N ASN A 80 -53.30 -14.83 11.25
CA ASN A 80 -54.15 -14.85 10.04
C ASN A 80 -53.75 -13.82 8.97
N VAL A 81 -53.57 -14.16 7.70
CA VAL A 81 -54.58 -14.72 6.79
C VAL A 81 -53.85 -15.40 5.62
N SER A 82 -54.13 -16.69 5.41
CA SER A 82 -53.94 -17.35 4.12
C SER A 82 -55.29 -17.32 3.43
N GLU A 83 -55.57 -16.29 2.63
CA GLU A 83 -56.71 -16.23 1.71
C GLU A 83 -56.67 -14.92 0.90
N ALA A 84 -57.16 -14.97 -0.33
CA ALA A 84 -57.27 -13.89 -1.32
C ALA A 84 -56.05 -13.65 -2.24
N LEU A 85 -55.73 -14.69 -3.01
CA LEU A 85 -55.64 -14.50 -4.46
C LEU A 85 -57.06 -14.22 -4.97
N GLN A 86 -57.24 -13.12 -5.71
CA GLN A 86 -58.29 -12.81 -6.71
C GLN A 86 -59.00 -11.45 -6.51
N SER A 87 -59.27 -10.81 -7.65
CA SER A 87 -59.88 -9.49 -7.91
C SER A 87 -58.89 -8.31 -7.87
N SER A 88 -58.39 -7.86 -9.02
CA SER A 88 -59.05 -6.97 -10.00
C SER A 88 -59.08 -5.49 -9.57
N SER A 89 -58.27 -4.70 -10.27
CA SER A 89 -58.53 -3.34 -10.75
C SER A 89 -58.72 -2.16 -9.77
N ASN A 90 -57.85 -1.16 -9.96
CA ASN A 90 -58.08 0.30 -9.93
C ASN A 90 -57.29 1.07 -8.87
N THR A 91 -56.10 1.56 -9.24
CA THR A 91 -55.56 2.85 -8.79
C THR A 91 -54.75 3.49 -9.93
N PRO A 92 -54.74 4.84 -10.06
CA PRO A 92 -54.42 5.55 -11.31
C PRO A 92 -52.91 5.57 -11.61
N PRO A 93 -52.47 5.99 -12.82
CA PRO A 93 -51.05 6.12 -13.11
C PRO A 93 -50.45 7.17 -12.16
N THR A 94 -49.67 6.74 -11.18
CA THR A 94 -48.93 7.65 -10.33
C THR A 94 -47.93 8.39 -11.21
N ASP A 95 -48.13 9.70 -11.35
CA ASP A 95 -47.22 10.64 -12.00
C ASP A 95 -45.74 10.20 -11.79
N PRO A 96 -44.94 10.02 -12.85
CA PRO A 96 -43.53 9.67 -12.73
C PRO A 96 -42.76 10.58 -11.76
N VAL A 97 -43.20 11.84 -11.63
CA VAL A 97 -42.65 12.81 -10.67
C VAL A 97 -43.01 12.45 -9.24
N GLU A 98 -44.24 12.02 -8.98
CA GLU A 98 -44.67 11.63 -7.63
C GLU A 98 -44.03 10.30 -7.20
N THR A 99 -43.84 9.38 -8.14
CA THR A 99 -43.08 8.13 -7.93
C THR A 99 -41.61 8.42 -7.58
N LYS A 100 -41.00 9.42 -8.23
CA LYS A 100 -39.64 9.86 -7.90
C LYS A 100 -39.57 10.55 -6.54
N ARG A 101 -40.53 11.43 -6.22
CA ARG A 101 -40.63 12.10 -4.91
C ARG A 101 -40.81 11.10 -3.78
N GLN A 102 -41.60 10.05 -3.99
CA GLN A 102 -41.81 9.00 -3.00
C GLN A 102 -40.50 8.21 -2.74
N ARG A 103 -39.78 7.82 -3.80
CA ARG A 103 -38.47 7.17 -3.67
C ARG A 103 -37.43 8.04 -2.95
N GLU A 104 -37.47 9.36 -3.17
CA GLU A 104 -36.60 10.30 -2.45
C GLU A 104 -36.99 10.45 -0.97
N ARG A 105 -38.29 10.45 -0.65
CA ARG A 105 -38.78 10.42 0.74
C ARG A 105 -38.35 9.14 1.47
N ASP A 106 -38.49 7.99 0.84
CA ASP A 106 -38.10 6.70 1.42
C ASP A 106 -36.59 6.63 1.64
N ARG A 107 -35.79 7.11 0.67
CA ARG A 107 -34.33 7.23 0.80
C ARG A 107 -33.91 8.22 1.89
N TYR A 108 -34.69 9.29 2.12
CA TYR A 108 -34.47 10.24 3.21
C TYR A 108 -34.74 9.61 4.58
N MET A 109 -35.81 8.82 4.72
CA MET A 109 -36.15 8.17 5.98
C MET A 109 -35.08 7.16 6.43
N GLN A 110 -34.41 6.50 5.48
CA GLN A 110 -33.36 5.51 5.73
C GLN A 110 -31.94 6.09 5.95
N MET A 111 -31.74 7.41 5.85
CA MET A 111 -30.42 8.04 6.07
C MET A 111 -30.05 8.21 7.56
N PHE A 112 -28.78 7.99 7.89
CA PHE A 112 -28.20 8.25 9.22
C PHE A 112 -28.28 9.76 9.60
N PRO A 113 -28.37 10.12 10.90
CA PRO A 113 -28.60 11.50 11.34
C PRO A 113 -27.58 12.53 10.81
N ARG A 114 -26.28 12.20 10.82
CA ARG A 114 -25.20 13.05 10.27
C ARG A 114 -25.39 13.35 8.78
N SER A 115 -25.89 12.39 8.01
CA SER A 115 -26.11 12.55 6.56
C SER A 115 -27.32 13.43 6.26
N LYS A 116 -28.33 13.46 7.14
CA LYS A 116 -29.50 14.36 7.02
C LYS A 116 -29.11 15.82 7.23
N GLU A 117 -28.24 16.09 8.21
CA GLU A 117 -27.74 17.42 8.52
C GLU A 117 -26.87 17.99 7.39
N GLU A 118 -26.00 17.16 6.81
CA GLU A 118 -25.17 17.55 5.66
C GLU A 118 -26.02 17.82 4.40
N LEU A 119 -27.09 17.05 4.19
CA LEU A 119 -28.02 17.25 3.07
C LEU A 119 -28.82 18.56 3.22
N LEU A 120 -29.25 18.89 4.45
CA LEU A 120 -29.92 20.15 4.77
C LEU A 120 -28.99 21.35 4.57
N LYS A 121 -27.72 21.23 5.00
CA LYS A 121 -26.69 22.25 4.78
C LYS A 121 -26.48 22.54 3.29
N LYS A 122 -26.30 21.50 2.47
CA LYS A 122 -26.16 21.63 1.00
C LYS A 122 -27.38 22.26 0.33
N ARG A 123 -28.60 21.95 0.81
CA ARG A 123 -29.84 22.57 0.31
C ARG A 123 -29.94 24.06 0.66
N CYS A 124 -29.49 24.46 1.84
CA CYS A 124 -29.42 25.86 2.25
C CYS A 124 -28.38 26.63 1.42
N GLU A 125 -27.19 26.05 1.22
CA GLU A 125 -26.13 26.64 0.39
C GLU A 125 -26.57 26.83 -1.06
N TYR A 126 -27.25 25.82 -1.64
CA TYR A 126 -27.82 25.93 -2.99
C TYR A 126 -28.88 27.03 -3.12
N ARG A 127 -29.77 27.16 -2.12
CA ARG A 127 -30.79 28.24 -2.10
C ARG A 127 -30.15 29.62 -1.98
N GLN A 128 -29.08 29.76 -1.20
CA GLN A 128 -28.35 31.01 -1.08
C GLN A 128 -27.62 31.37 -2.38
N GLN A 129 -26.96 30.41 -3.03
CA GLN A 129 -26.32 30.62 -4.33
C GLN A 129 -27.33 31.01 -5.42
N LYS A 130 -28.50 30.37 -5.45
CA LYS A 130 -29.55 30.70 -6.42
C LYS A 130 -30.20 32.08 -6.18
N LYS A 131 -30.19 32.56 -4.94
CA LYS A 131 -30.65 33.91 -4.57
C LYS A 131 -29.61 34.99 -4.95
N ALA A 132 -28.33 34.62 -4.99
CA ALA A 132 -27.24 35.49 -5.41
C ALA A 132 -27.08 35.60 -6.94
N SER A 133 -27.70 34.70 -7.71
CA SER A 133 -27.61 34.64 -9.18
C SER A 133 -28.78 35.30 -9.94
N LEU A 134 -29.65 36.06 -9.25
CA LEU A 134 -30.78 36.78 -9.88
C LEU A 134 -30.44 38.27 -9.99
N MET A 135 -30.64 38.86 -11.18
CA MET A 135 -30.41 40.28 -11.46
C MET A 135 -31.41 41.17 -10.70
N PRO A 136 -31.08 42.44 -10.39
CA PRO A 136 -31.92 43.33 -9.58
C PRO A 136 -33.35 43.52 -10.10
N ASP A 137 -33.55 43.54 -11.42
CA ASP A 137 -34.86 43.80 -12.03
C ASP A 137 -35.83 42.59 -11.96
N ASP A 138 -35.30 41.37 -11.83
CA ASP A 138 -36.11 40.16 -11.62
C ASP A 138 -36.66 40.06 -10.19
N MET A 139 -36.05 40.77 -9.23
CA MET A 139 -36.48 40.81 -7.83
C MET A 139 -37.75 41.66 -7.64
N GLU A 140 -37.98 42.66 -8.49
CA GLU A 140 -39.18 43.51 -8.42
C GLU A 140 -40.39 42.80 -9.05
N HIS A 141 -40.17 42.05 -10.13
CA HIS A 141 -41.22 41.21 -10.75
C HIS A 141 -41.63 40.01 -9.87
N LEU A 142 -40.71 39.51 -9.02
CA LEU A 142 -41.02 38.49 -8.02
C LEU A 142 -41.65 39.07 -6.74
N ARG A 143 -41.31 40.29 -6.31
CA ARG A 143 -42.00 40.98 -5.19
C ARG A 143 -43.48 41.28 -5.51
N ALA A 144 -43.82 41.51 -6.77
CA ALA A 144 -45.21 41.72 -7.19
C ALA A 144 -46.06 40.43 -7.21
N LYS A 145 -45.43 39.24 -7.28
CA LYS A 145 -46.11 37.93 -7.26
C LYS A 145 -46.10 37.23 -5.90
N ASP A 146 -45.40 37.78 -4.91
CA ASP A 146 -45.26 37.17 -3.57
C ASP A 146 -46.20 37.77 -2.51
N LYS A 147 -47.46 38.05 -2.89
CA LYS A 147 -48.53 38.38 -1.93
C LYS A 147 -49.22 37.15 -1.32
N HIS A 148 -48.85 35.93 -1.71
CA HIS A 148 -49.35 34.70 -1.09
C HIS A 148 -48.31 33.56 -1.08
N ALA A 149 -47.20 33.71 -0.36
CA ALA A 149 -46.39 32.56 0.09
C ALA A 149 -45.54 32.87 1.34
N SER A 150 -46.13 33.52 2.35
CA SER A 150 -45.57 33.56 3.71
C SER A 150 -46.32 32.55 4.59
N SER A 151 -45.88 31.29 4.55
CA SER A 151 -46.25 30.27 5.53
C SER A 151 -45.23 29.12 5.58
N ASP A 152 -44.00 29.44 5.97
CA ASP A 152 -43.10 28.45 6.59
C ASP A 152 -42.71 28.95 8.00
N PRO A 153 -43.31 28.39 9.08
CA PRO A 153 -43.10 28.85 10.46
C PRO A 153 -41.69 28.58 11.02
N THR A 154 -40.85 27.85 10.30
CA THR A 154 -39.62 27.28 10.88
C THR A 154 -38.46 28.29 10.91
N CYS A 155 -38.36 29.20 9.93
CA CYS A 155 -37.27 30.19 9.86
C CYS A 155 -37.50 31.44 10.71
N ARG A 156 -38.75 31.79 11.02
CA ARG A 156 -39.07 32.98 11.82
C ARG A 156 -38.83 32.77 13.32
N ASN A 157 -38.95 31.53 13.79
CA ASN A 157 -38.70 31.18 15.19
C ASN A 157 -37.21 31.13 15.54
N ILE A 158 -36.33 30.68 14.63
CA ILE A 158 -34.88 30.57 14.91
C ILE A 158 -34.25 31.96 15.13
N LEU A 159 -34.67 32.98 14.38
CA LEU A 159 -34.15 34.34 14.54
C LEU A 159 -34.60 35.01 15.85
N TYR A 160 -35.80 34.67 16.34
CA TYR A 160 -36.32 35.17 17.61
C TYR A 160 -35.62 34.52 18.82
N TYR A 161 -35.30 33.21 18.73
CA TYR A 161 -34.53 32.51 19.76
C TYR A 161 -33.04 32.90 19.80
N MET A 162 -32.40 33.20 18.66
CA MET A 162 -31.03 33.72 18.65
C MET A 162 -30.92 35.12 19.29
N MET A 163 -31.88 36.01 19.05
CA MET A 163 -31.84 37.37 19.63
C MET A 163 -32.22 37.41 21.11
N MET A 164 -33.07 36.50 21.60
CA MET A 164 -33.31 36.34 23.04
C MET A 164 -32.16 35.62 23.77
N GLY A 165 -31.47 34.70 23.09
CA GLY A 165 -30.27 34.03 23.60
C GLY A 165 -29.09 35.00 23.79
N TYR A 166 -28.86 35.90 22.84
CA TYR A 166 -27.79 36.89 22.91
C TYR A 166 -27.95 37.91 24.05
N ARG A 167 -29.20 38.32 24.36
CA ARG A 167 -29.48 39.22 25.49
C ARG A 167 -29.35 38.55 26.86
N ARG A 168 -29.48 37.23 26.95
CA ARG A 168 -29.20 36.45 28.18
C ARG A 168 -27.73 36.08 28.33
N LEU A 169 -26.99 35.93 27.23
CA LEU A 169 -25.55 35.66 27.24
C LEU A 169 -24.73 36.84 27.78
N LEU A 170 -25.12 38.07 27.41
CA LEU A 170 -24.44 39.30 27.86
C LEU A 170 -24.68 39.66 29.35
N ALA A 171 -25.58 38.97 30.04
CA ALA A 171 -25.87 39.18 31.46
C ALA A 171 -25.18 38.16 32.39
N MET A 172 -24.51 37.13 31.84
CA MET A 172 -23.88 36.05 32.63
C MET A 172 -22.34 36.16 32.73
N GLU A 173 -21.70 37.13 32.07
CA GLU A 173 -20.23 37.20 31.99
C GLU A 173 -19.55 37.65 33.29
N GLY A 174 -20.24 38.32 34.22
CA GLY A 174 -19.62 38.81 35.46
C GLY A 174 -19.39 37.73 36.54
N ARG A 175 -20.28 36.74 36.65
CA ARG A 175 -20.25 35.75 37.75
C ARG A 175 -19.54 34.45 37.38
N PHE A 176 -19.55 34.07 36.11
CA PHE A 176 -18.88 32.86 35.63
C PHE A 176 -17.35 33.03 35.58
N VAL A 177 -16.86 34.21 35.18
CA VAL A 177 -15.41 34.49 35.10
C VAL A 177 -14.77 34.49 36.50
N LEU A 178 -15.48 35.00 37.51
CA LEU A 178 -15.00 34.98 38.90
C LEU A 178 -14.97 33.54 39.47
N CYS A 179 -16.00 32.72 39.18
CA CYS A 179 -16.01 31.31 39.61
C CYS A 179 -14.95 30.47 38.89
N LEU A 180 -14.71 30.70 37.60
CA LEU A 180 -13.66 30.05 36.82
C LEU A 180 -12.26 30.45 37.32
N ALA A 181 -12.03 31.73 37.61
CA ALA A 181 -10.75 32.19 38.15
C ALA A 181 -10.45 31.59 39.53
N VAL A 182 -11.46 31.52 40.42
CA VAL A 182 -11.32 30.89 41.74
C VAL A 182 -11.12 29.38 41.61
N ALA A 183 -11.83 28.70 40.70
CA ALA A 183 -11.66 27.27 40.46
C ALA A 183 -10.28 26.93 39.87
N ILE A 184 -9.78 27.73 38.93
CA ILE A 184 -8.45 27.55 38.33
C ILE A 184 -7.36 27.82 39.36
N SER A 185 -7.48 28.88 40.17
CA SER A 185 -6.52 29.15 41.25
C SER A 185 -6.50 28.03 42.30
N SER A 186 -7.67 27.47 42.64
CA SER A 186 -7.77 26.33 43.57
C SER A 186 -7.15 25.06 42.98
N MET A 187 -7.36 24.79 41.69
CA MET A 187 -6.76 23.65 40.99
C MET A 187 -5.23 23.76 40.88
N ILE A 188 -4.71 24.97 40.66
CA ILE A 188 -3.26 25.22 40.60
C ILE A 188 -2.62 25.01 41.98
N SER A 189 -3.24 25.48 43.06
CA SER A 189 -2.75 25.23 44.42
C SER A 189 -2.80 23.76 44.81
N ILE A 190 -3.84 23.01 44.40
CA ILE A 190 -3.93 21.56 44.64
C ILE A 190 -2.87 20.80 43.82
N MET A 191 -2.59 21.21 42.58
CA MET A 191 -1.53 20.64 41.74
C MET A 191 -0.13 20.92 42.31
N GLN A 192 0.11 22.09 42.89
CA GLN A 192 1.39 22.42 43.54
C GLN A 192 1.63 21.60 44.82
N VAL A 193 0.59 21.34 45.61
CA VAL A 193 0.67 20.47 46.80
C VAL A 193 0.88 18.99 46.41
N LEU A 194 0.29 18.53 45.30
CA LEU A 194 0.52 17.19 44.75
C LEU A 194 1.94 17.03 44.18
N PHE A 195 2.54 18.07 43.59
CA PHE A 195 3.92 18.03 43.09
C PHE A 195 4.97 17.99 44.21
N ILE A 196 4.68 18.59 45.38
CA ILE A 196 5.59 18.56 46.53
C ILE A 196 5.46 17.21 47.30
N GLY A 197 4.31 16.54 47.23
CA GLY A 197 4.05 15.25 47.87
C GLY A 197 4.65 14.02 47.16
N VAL A 198 5.08 14.13 45.90
CA VAL A 198 5.65 12.99 45.12
C VAL A 198 7.18 12.97 45.16
N ALA A 199 7.83 13.97 45.77
CA ALA A 199 9.29 13.99 45.93
C ALA A 199 9.82 13.08 47.08
N GLY A 200 8.95 12.30 47.74
CA GLY A 200 9.31 11.53 48.93
C GLY A 200 8.59 10.19 49.07
N ALA A 201 8.63 9.33 48.05
CA ALA A 201 8.29 7.91 48.23
C ALA A 201 8.99 7.02 47.19
N SER A 202 9.93 6.22 47.70
CA SER A 202 10.42 4.92 47.21
C SER A 202 10.57 4.71 45.69
N ALA A 203 11.83 4.59 45.27
CA ALA A 203 12.25 4.05 43.98
C ALA A 203 11.85 2.57 43.84
N ASP A 204 10.74 2.31 43.16
CA ASP A 204 10.55 1.07 42.40
C ASP A 204 10.63 1.42 40.92
N ALA A 205 11.62 0.83 40.25
CA ALA A 205 11.92 1.06 38.84
C ALA A 205 10.76 0.54 37.97
N VAL A 206 9.85 1.43 37.60
CA VAL A 206 9.03 1.25 36.40
C VAL A 206 9.99 1.25 35.22
N VAL A 207 10.26 0.07 34.66
CA VAL A 207 10.91 -0.06 33.35
C VAL A 207 9.95 0.54 32.33
N LEU A 208 10.08 1.85 32.10
CA LEU A 208 9.54 2.52 30.94
C LEU A 208 10.14 1.82 29.72
N GLU A 209 9.29 1.19 28.90
CA GLU A 209 9.71 0.81 27.56
C GLU A 209 10.34 2.04 26.90
N PRO A 210 11.47 1.89 26.19
CA PRO A 210 12.10 3.01 25.51
C PRO A 210 11.04 3.69 24.61
N PRO A 211 11.09 5.03 24.50
CA PRO A 211 10.17 5.74 23.62
C PRO A 211 10.21 5.10 22.23
N PRO A 212 9.06 4.96 21.53
CA PRO A 212 9.06 4.40 20.19
C PRO A 212 10.09 5.16 19.37
N VAL A 213 11.08 4.44 18.83
CA VAL A 213 12.13 5.00 17.98
C VAL A 213 11.48 6.00 17.04
N ALA A 214 11.89 7.26 17.10
CA ALA A 214 11.36 8.31 16.25
C ALA A 214 11.35 7.80 14.80
N ARG A 215 10.15 7.63 14.24
CA ARG A 215 9.95 6.97 12.95
C ARG A 215 10.62 7.82 11.88
N ARG A 216 11.66 7.28 11.24
CA ARG A 216 12.41 7.96 10.19
C ARG A 216 11.61 7.87 8.89
N PRO A 217 11.40 8.98 8.15
CA PRO A 217 10.61 8.96 6.93
C PRO A 217 11.31 8.16 5.82
N ILE A 218 10.51 7.67 4.87
CA ILE A 218 10.98 6.94 3.70
C ILE A 218 10.61 7.72 2.44
N PHE A 219 11.58 7.94 1.57
CA PHE A 219 11.37 8.58 0.27
C PHE A 219 11.49 7.52 -0.82
N VAL A 220 10.47 7.38 -1.66
CA VAL A 220 10.39 6.28 -2.64
C VAL A 220 10.48 6.83 -4.04
N LEU A 221 11.42 6.35 -4.83
CA LEU A 221 11.56 6.61 -6.26
C LEU A 221 11.43 5.28 -6.99
N GLY A 222 10.83 5.27 -8.17
CA GLY A 222 10.66 4.01 -8.89
C GLY A 222 9.64 4.01 -10.00
N ASP A 223 9.28 2.80 -10.40
CA ASP A 223 8.27 2.53 -11.42
C ASP A 223 6.94 2.02 -10.81
N SER A 224 6.15 1.28 -11.60
CA SER A 224 4.87 0.69 -11.19
C SER A 224 4.98 -0.27 -10.01
N THR A 225 6.13 -0.90 -9.78
CA THR A 225 6.33 -1.83 -8.66
C THR A 225 6.33 -1.13 -7.30
N LEU A 226 6.54 0.20 -7.29
CA LEU A 226 6.56 1.06 -6.12
C LEU A 226 5.53 2.20 -6.17
N ASP A 227 4.89 2.46 -7.32
CA ASP A 227 3.87 3.50 -7.47
C ASP A 227 2.61 3.20 -6.64
N VAL A 228 2.15 4.21 -5.91
CA VAL A 228 0.97 4.14 -5.03
C VAL A 228 -0.16 5.09 -5.45
N GLY A 229 -0.02 5.72 -6.63
CA GLY A 229 -1.08 6.50 -7.26
C GLY A 229 -0.64 7.76 -7.99
N ASN A 230 0.65 8.01 -8.23
CA ASN A 230 1.09 9.22 -8.93
C ASN A 230 0.51 9.29 -10.36
N ASN A 231 0.42 8.14 -11.06
CA ASN A 231 -0.13 8.09 -12.41
C ASN A 231 -1.60 8.55 -12.53
N ASN A 232 -2.35 8.57 -11.42
CA ASN A 232 -3.73 9.04 -11.42
C ASN A 232 -3.84 10.55 -11.70
N TYR A 233 -2.78 11.30 -11.42
CA TYR A 233 -2.72 12.75 -11.55
C TYR A 233 -2.10 13.21 -12.87
N LEU A 234 -1.54 12.29 -13.66
CA LEU A 234 -0.99 12.60 -14.98
C LEU A 234 -2.12 12.77 -15.98
N VAL A 235 -1.99 13.76 -16.86
CA VAL A 235 -2.93 14.02 -17.96
C VAL A 235 -2.53 13.23 -19.21
N GLY A 236 -3.51 12.85 -20.02
CA GLY A 236 -3.28 12.12 -21.27
C GLY A 236 -3.98 10.77 -21.33
N THR A 237 -4.38 10.39 -22.54
CA THR A 237 -5.07 9.13 -22.87
C THR A 237 -4.13 7.93 -22.87
N ASN A 238 -2.84 8.16 -23.16
CA ASN A 238 -1.79 7.14 -23.21
C ASN A 238 -1.17 6.83 -21.83
N VAL A 239 -1.48 7.64 -20.81
CA VAL A 239 -1.07 7.38 -19.42
C VAL A 239 -1.75 6.10 -18.93
N ARG A 240 -0.94 5.09 -18.61
CA ARG A 240 -1.43 3.86 -18.01
C ARG A 240 -1.69 4.09 -16.51
N ARG A 241 -2.83 3.59 -16.03
CA ARG A 241 -3.28 3.77 -14.64
C ARG A 241 -3.80 2.45 -14.07
N ALA A 242 -3.59 2.25 -12.77
CA ALA A 242 -4.10 1.12 -11.99
C ALA A 242 -5.21 1.57 -11.00
N ASN A 243 -5.94 2.66 -11.31
CA ASN A 243 -7.07 3.16 -10.52
C ASN A 243 -8.42 2.66 -11.07
N MET A 244 -8.45 1.40 -11.49
CA MET A 244 -9.59 0.77 -12.16
C MET A 244 -9.89 -0.59 -11.54
N PRO A 245 -11.08 -1.19 -11.80
CA PRO A 245 -11.47 -2.47 -11.22
C PRO A 245 -10.39 -3.56 -11.31
N TYR A 246 -10.48 -4.49 -10.36
CA TYR A 246 -9.51 -5.54 -10.05
C TYR A 246 -8.25 -5.04 -9.32
N TYR A 247 -7.64 -3.93 -9.71
CA TYR A 247 -6.54 -3.37 -8.92
C TYR A 247 -7.03 -2.95 -7.53
N GLY A 248 -6.31 -3.33 -6.49
CA GLY A 248 -6.72 -3.07 -5.12
C GLY A 248 -7.93 -3.89 -4.62
N VAL A 249 -8.38 -4.94 -5.33
CA VAL A 249 -9.53 -5.77 -4.93
C VAL A 249 -9.39 -6.42 -3.53
N ASP A 250 -8.17 -6.65 -3.05
CA ASP A 250 -7.88 -7.29 -1.77
C ASP A 250 -7.70 -6.29 -0.61
N VAL A 251 -7.81 -4.98 -0.88
CA VAL A 251 -7.77 -3.93 0.14
C VAL A 251 -9.11 -3.20 0.22
N PRO A 252 -9.59 -2.83 1.42
CA PRO A 252 -10.81 -2.04 1.53
C PRO A 252 -10.66 -0.68 0.84
N GLY A 253 -11.70 -0.25 0.14
CA GLY A 253 -11.76 1.07 -0.50
C GLY A 253 -11.78 0.99 -2.02
N PHE A 254 -11.22 2.02 -2.66
CA PHE A 254 -11.17 2.13 -4.12
C PHE A 254 -9.74 1.90 -4.62
N PRO A 255 -9.58 1.46 -5.90
CA PRO A 255 -8.27 1.29 -6.51
C PRO A 255 -7.45 2.59 -6.43
N THR A 256 -6.35 2.57 -5.69
CA THR A 256 -5.55 3.79 -5.42
C THR A 256 -4.54 4.10 -6.53
N GLY A 257 -4.37 3.22 -7.53
CA GLY A 257 -3.29 3.31 -8.50
C GLY A 257 -2.08 2.42 -8.21
N ARG A 258 -2.19 1.48 -7.24
CA ARG A 258 -1.19 0.42 -7.04
C ARG A 258 -1.35 -0.67 -8.10
N TRP A 259 -0.25 -1.05 -8.73
CA TRP A 259 -0.22 -2.08 -9.78
C TRP A 259 -0.22 -3.50 -9.18
N SER A 260 -1.25 -3.83 -8.40
CA SER A 260 -1.42 -5.14 -7.77
C SER A 260 -2.88 -5.37 -7.36
N ASN A 261 -3.23 -6.56 -6.89
CA ASN A 261 -4.51 -6.83 -6.20
C ASN A 261 -4.66 -6.04 -4.90
N GLY A 262 -3.60 -5.46 -4.36
CA GLY A 262 -3.65 -4.71 -3.11
C GLY A 262 -2.40 -3.86 -2.91
N TYR A 263 -1.72 -4.09 -1.80
CA TYR A 263 -0.45 -3.45 -1.47
C TYR A 263 0.69 -3.93 -2.38
N ASN A 264 1.63 -3.02 -2.68
CA ASN A 264 2.86 -3.32 -3.41
C ASN A 264 4.07 -3.32 -2.47
N THR A 265 5.28 -3.47 -3.02
CA THR A 265 6.51 -3.58 -2.21
C THR A 265 6.74 -2.35 -1.32
N ALA A 266 6.40 -1.15 -1.80
CA ALA A 266 6.58 0.10 -1.05
C ALA A 266 5.74 0.15 0.24
N ASP A 267 4.62 -0.58 0.29
CA ASP A 267 3.77 -0.65 1.49
C ASP A 267 4.34 -1.54 2.60
N PHE A 268 5.24 -2.46 2.24
CA PHE A 268 5.74 -3.49 3.14
C PHE A 268 7.17 -3.23 3.64
N VAL A 269 7.95 -2.38 2.97
CA VAL A 269 9.35 -2.05 3.32
C VAL A 269 9.48 -1.15 4.57
N ASP A 270 8.36 -0.70 5.17
CA ASP A 270 8.35 0.14 6.38
C ASP A 270 8.73 -0.64 7.67
N PRO A 271 9.79 -0.22 8.40
CA PRO A 271 10.29 -0.85 9.63
C PRO A 271 9.28 -1.06 10.76
N ALA A 272 8.24 -0.22 10.84
CA ALA A 272 7.23 -0.30 11.90
C ALA A 272 6.32 -1.54 11.78
N ARG A 273 6.47 -2.33 10.70
CA ARG A 273 5.50 -3.35 10.28
C ARG A 273 5.99 -4.79 10.45
N ILE A 274 7.26 -5.08 10.24
CA ILE A 274 7.70 -6.48 10.13
C ILE A 274 7.86 -7.15 11.51
N HIS A 275 8.11 -6.39 12.57
CA HIS A 275 8.23 -6.92 13.94
C HIS A 275 6.91 -7.40 14.58
N ARG A 276 5.75 -7.11 13.99
CA ARG A 276 4.45 -7.48 14.57
C ARG A 276 3.79 -8.72 13.96
N ARG A 277 4.41 -9.43 13.00
CA ARG A 277 3.75 -10.55 12.31
C ARG A 277 4.61 -11.81 12.15
N ARG A 278 4.83 -12.51 13.28
CA ARG A 278 4.79 -13.99 13.28
C ARG A 278 3.37 -14.54 13.54
N ALA A 279 2.35 -13.67 13.42
CA ALA A 279 0.95 -14.06 13.50
C ALA A 279 0.42 -14.44 12.11
N ARG A 280 0.33 -15.77 11.94
CA ARG A 280 -0.29 -16.53 10.85
C ARG A 280 -1.50 -15.85 10.18
N ALA A 281 -1.54 -16.05 8.85
CA ALA A 281 -2.71 -16.35 8.03
C ALA A 281 -3.90 -15.37 7.97
N HIS A 282 -4.27 -15.06 6.72
CA HIS A 282 -5.51 -14.43 6.26
C HIS A 282 -5.83 -13.02 6.77
N SER A 283 -5.94 -12.12 5.79
CA SER A 283 -6.95 -11.06 5.69
C SER A 283 -7.22 -10.17 6.93
N ALA A 284 -7.09 -8.87 6.69
CA ALA A 284 -7.54 -7.74 7.51
C ALA A 284 -6.52 -7.13 8.49
N LYS A 285 -6.29 -5.83 8.28
CA LYS A 285 -5.88 -4.80 9.24
C LYS A 285 -4.77 -5.16 10.22
N TYR A 286 -3.52 -4.95 9.83
CA TYR A 286 -2.53 -4.55 10.83
C TYR A 286 -1.49 -3.65 10.18
N LEU A 287 -1.10 -2.58 10.90
CA LEU A 287 0.28 -2.20 11.23
C LEU A 287 0.56 -0.69 11.13
N GLY A 288 0.05 0.09 12.09
CA GLY A 288 0.78 1.21 12.71
C GLY A 288 1.15 2.46 11.90
N PHE A 289 1.23 2.38 10.58
CA PHE A 289 0.85 3.35 9.57
C PHE A 289 -0.27 2.68 8.74
N GLN A 290 -1.11 3.42 8.01
CA GLN A 290 -2.16 2.77 7.19
C GLN A 290 -1.61 2.24 5.84
N SER A 291 -0.55 2.86 5.28
CA SER A 291 0.06 2.51 3.98
C SER A 291 1.53 2.99 3.87
N SER A 292 2.18 2.75 2.72
CA SER A 292 3.39 3.46 2.25
C SER A 292 3.27 4.99 2.38
N PRO A 293 4.38 5.75 2.20
CA PRO A 293 4.31 7.20 2.00
C PRO A 293 3.30 7.57 0.88
N PRO A 294 2.60 8.71 1.00
CA PRO A 294 1.61 9.13 0.00
C PRO A 294 2.27 9.47 -1.35
N PRO A 295 1.54 9.37 -2.48
CA PRO A 295 2.05 9.76 -3.78
C PRO A 295 2.25 11.29 -3.83
N TYR A 296 3.40 11.74 -4.31
CA TYR A 296 3.78 13.16 -4.36
C TYR A 296 2.69 14.04 -5.00
N LEU A 297 2.12 13.61 -6.12
CA LEU A 297 1.10 14.40 -6.83
C LEU A 297 -0.24 14.48 -6.09
N SER A 298 -0.50 13.63 -5.09
CA SER A 298 -1.67 13.77 -4.20
C SER A 298 -1.49 14.85 -3.14
N LEU A 299 -0.25 15.25 -2.87
CA LEU A 299 0.10 16.31 -1.92
C LEU A 299 0.06 17.69 -2.56
N ALA A 300 0.04 17.74 -3.89
CA ALA A 300 -0.20 18.97 -4.64
C ALA A 300 -1.65 19.46 -4.36
N PRO A 301 -1.87 20.77 -4.15
CA PRO A 301 -3.22 21.28 -3.96
C PRO A 301 -4.12 20.89 -5.13
N SER A 302 -5.30 20.37 -4.84
CA SER A 302 -6.43 20.58 -5.74
C SER A 302 -6.56 22.09 -5.90
N SER A 303 -6.47 22.59 -7.13
CA SER A 303 -6.45 24.00 -7.50
C SER A 303 -7.27 24.88 -6.54
N GLY A 304 -6.60 25.65 -5.67
CA GLY A 304 -7.27 26.61 -4.78
C GLY A 304 -6.71 26.83 -3.36
N LEU A 305 -5.69 26.10 -2.89
CA LEU A 305 -5.11 26.35 -1.55
C LEU A 305 -3.96 27.37 -1.58
N PRO A 306 -3.85 28.26 -0.57
CA PRO A 306 -2.77 29.24 -0.49
C PRO A 306 -1.39 28.58 -0.21
N PRO A 307 -0.26 29.21 -0.62
CA PRO A 307 1.08 28.64 -0.53
C PRO A 307 1.51 28.13 0.86
N LEU A 308 1.03 28.76 1.94
CA LEU A 308 1.31 28.34 3.31
C LEU A 308 0.72 26.96 3.64
N GLN A 309 -0.42 26.59 3.06
CA GLN A 309 -1.02 25.27 3.28
C GLN A 309 -0.20 24.16 2.63
N MET A 310 0.51 24.44 1.53
CA MET A 310 1.39 23.49 0.82
C MET A 310 2.62 23.12 1.66
N VAL A 311 3.22 24.10 2.34
CA VAL A 311 4.34 23.88 3.28
C VAL A 311 3.89 22.98 4.43
N VAL A 312 2.65 23.16 4.90
CA VAL A 312 2.09 22.34 5.99
C VAL A 312 1.71 20.94 5.53
N THR A 313 1.11 20.75 4.34
CA THR A 313 0.66 19.42 3.87
C THR A 313 1.80 18.57 3.35
N THR A 314 2.56 19.06 2.38
CA THR A 314 3.65 18.29 1.76
C THR A 314 4.87 18.24 2.66
N GLY A 315 5.25 19.38 3.27
CA GLY A 315 6.31 19.42 4.27
C GLY A 315 5.97 18.59 5.49
N GLY A 316 4.75 18.70 6.05
CA GLY A 316 4.32 17.89 7.19
C GLY A 316 4.31 16.38 6.92
N ALA A 317 3.79 15.94 5.77
CA ALA A 317 3.84 14.52 5.37
C ALA A 317 5.28 14.04 5.15
N ALA A 318 6.10 14.84 4.46
CA ALA A 318 7.50 14.51 4.21
C ALA A 318 8.33 14.40 5.51
N LEU A 319 8.05 15.25 6.50
CA LEU A 319 8.70 15.24 7.81
C LEU A 319 8.30 14.04 8.69
N THR A 320 7.15 13.42 8.45
CA THR A 320 6.59 12.36 9.32
C THR A 320 6.63 10.98 8.70
N THR A 321 6.25 10.84 7.43
CA THR A 321 6.18 9.56 6.71
C THR A 321 7.13 9.50 5.52
N GLY A 322 7.53 10.66 4.99
CA GLY A 322 8.21 10.77 3.70
C GLY A 322 7.20 10.83 2.55
N VAL A 323 7.68 10.65 1.32
CA VAL A 323 6.89 10.83 0.08
C VAL A 323 7.26 9.80 -0.98
N ASN A 324 6.26 9.33 -1.74
CA ASN A 324 6.45 8.43 -2.87
C ASN A 324 6.37 9.18 -4.20
N TYR A 325 7.47 9.19 -4.95
CA TYR A 325 7.63 9.81 -6.27
C TYR A 325 7.55 8.80 -7.42
N ALA A 326 7.45 7.50 -7.12
CA ALA A 326 7.42 6.44 -8.13
C ALA A 326 6.21 6.58 -9.06
N SER A 327 6.39 6.16 -10.31
CA SER A 327 5.38 6.35 -11.36
C SER A 327 5.31 5.13 -12.27
N GLY A 328 4.11 4.59 -12.47
CA GLY A 328 3.88 3.48 -13.38
C GLY A 328 4.47 3.71 -14.77
N SER A 329 5.14 2.68 -15.29
CA SER A 329 5.85 2.69 -16.59
C SER A 329 7.08 3.62 -16.68
N ALA A 330 7.49 4.27 -15.60
CA ALA A 330 8.69 5.12 -15.60
C ALA A 330 9.96 4.29 -15.82
N GLY A 331 10.90 4.90 -16.55
CA GLY A 331 12.26 4.40 -16.69
C GLY A 331 13.28 5.32 -16.03
N ILE A 332 14.53 4.85 -16.01
CA ILE A 332 15.71 5.64 -15.70
C ILE A 332 15.84 6.75 -16.75
N LEU A 333 15.69 6.38 -18.03
CA LEU A 333 15.75 7.32 -19.14
C LEU A 333 14.46 8.11 -19.29
N ALA A 334 14.58 9.38 -19.65
CA ALA A 334 13.42 10.24 -19.92
C ALA A 334 12.68 9.85 -21.21
N SER A 335 13.33 9.10 -22.11
CA SER A 335 12.75 8.58 -23.35
C SER A 335 11.77 7.43 -23.07
N THR A 336 11.98 6.64 -22.02
CA THR A 336 11.16 5.48 -21.69
C THR A 336 9.73 5.88 -21.38
N ASN A 337 8.80 5.45 -22.23
CA ASN A 337 7.40 5.87 -22.21
C ASN A 337 7.21 7.40 -22.12
N ALA A 338 8.04 8.15 -22.85
CA ALA A 338 8.10 9.61 -22.80
C ALA A 338 6.71 10.28 -22.86
N GLY A 339 6.52 11.30 -22.03
CA GLY A 339 5.28 12.09 -21.95
C GLY A 339 4.14 11.45 -21.16
N ASN A 340 4.23 10.16 -20.79
CA ASN A 340 3.14 9.44 -20.12
C ASN A 340 3.47 9.01 -18.67
N THR A 341 4.67 9.36 -18.19
CA THR A 341 5.23 8.89 -16.92
C THR A 341 6.02 10.01 -16.21
N ILE A 342 6.51 9.75 -15.00
CA ILE A 342 7.46 10.60 -14.29
C ILE A 342 8.83 9.88 -14.30
N PRO A 343 9.74 10.17 -15.25
CA PRO A 343 11.04 9.49 -15.32
C PRO A 343 11.92 9.81 -14.11
N LEU A 344 12.94 8.99 -13.83
CA LEU A 344 13.77 9.09 -12.63
C LEU A 344 14.30 10.51 -12.35
N SER A 345 14.83 11.17 -13.38
CA SER A 345 15.33 12.54 -13.28
C SER A 345 14.26 13.54 -12.82
N LYS A 346 13.00 13.35 -13.23
CA LYS A 346 11.87 14.17 -12.78
C LYS A 346 11.45 13.83 -11.34
N GLN A 347 11.54 12.56 -10.94
CA GLN A 347 11.30 12.15 -9.55
C GLN A 347 12.33 12.78 -8.59
N VAL A 348 13.61 12.84 -8.97
CA VAL A 348 14.66 13.54 -8.21
C VAL A 348 14.37 15.04 -8.08
N ARG A 349 13.85 15.69 -9.14
CA ARG A 349 13.40 17.09 -9.04
C ARG A 349 12.24 17.28 -8.07
N TYR A 350 11.29 16.34 -8.02
CA TYR A 350 10.21 16.37 -7.03
C TYR A 350 10.71 16.15 -5.60
N PHE A 351 11.72 15.29 -5.42
CA PHE A 351 12.43 15.17 -4.15
C PHE A 351 13.06 16.51 -3.73
N ASN A 352 13.76 17.21 -4.64
CA ASN A 352 14.35 18.51 -4.35
C ASN A 352 13.29 19.57 -3.98
N ALA A 353 12.18 19.62 -4.71
CA ALA A 353 11.07 20.51 -4.39
C ALA A 353 10.49 20.23 -2.99
N THR A 354 10.34 18.96 -2.63
CA THR A 354 9.89 18.54 -1.29
C THR A 354 10.90 18.94 -0.22
N ARG A 355 12.20 18.76 -0.48
CA ARG A 355 13.28 19.22 0.40
C ARG A 355 13.19 20.72 0.67
N SER A 356 13.00 21.54 -0.35
CA SER A 356 12.84 22.99 -0.18
C SER A 356 11.63 23.35 0.71
N GLN A 357 10.51 22.62 0.57
CA GLN A 357 9.34 22.80 1.41
C GLN A 357 9.58 22.38 2.87
N MET A 358 10.30 21.27 3.09
CA MET A 358 10.72 20.88 4.44
C MET A 358 11.64 21.92 5.07
N ILE A 359 12.59 22.48 4.31
CA ILE A 359 13.52 23.50 4.79
C ILE A 359 12.75 24.76 5.21
N ALA A 360 11.75 25.17 4.42
CA ALA A 360 10.89 26.28 4.77
C ALA A 360 10.06 26.02 6.06
N ALA A 361 9.73 24.76 6.34
CA ALA A 361 8.91 24.39 7.50
C ALA A 361 9.70 24.29 8.82
N VAL A 362 10.90 23.68 8.80
CA VAL A 362 11.66 23.33 10.03
C VAL A 362 13.12 23.76 10.00
N GLY A 363 13.58 24.43 8.94
CA GLY A 363 14.94 24.89 8.79
C GLY A 363 15.89 23.85 8.18
N SER A 364 17.00 24.33 7.61
CA SER A 364 17.95 23.50 6.85
C SER A 364 18.67 22.45 7.69
N GLY A 365 19.07 22.80 8.93
CA GLY A 365 19.76 21.89 9.84
C GLY A 365 18.90 20.67 10.22
N ALA A 366 17.63 20.90 10.57
CA ALA A 366 16.69 19.83 10.90
C ALA A 366 16.42 18.91 9.70
N VAL A 367 16.30 19.47 8.49
CA VAL A 367 16.10 18.67 7.27
C VAL A 367 17.35 17.87 6.91
N ALA A 368 18.55 18.44 7.07
CA ALA A 368 19.79 17.71 6.83
C ALA A 368 19.92 16.51 7.79
N ASP A 369 19.63 16.71 9.08
CA ASP A 369 19.61 15.63 10.08
C ASP A 369 18.57 14.57 9.72
N LEU A 370 17.35 14.98 9.37
CA LEU A 370 16.27 14.07 8.97
C LEU A 370 16.65 13.24 7.74
N LEU A 371 17.12 13.88 6.66
CA LEU A 371 17.44 13.22 5.39
C LEU A 371 18.64 12.26 5.52
N SER A 372 19.64 12.61 6.33
CA SER A 372 20.78 11.72 6.57
C SER A 372 20.37 10.44 7.30
N LYS A 373 19.30 10.51 8.11
CA LYS A 373 18.74 9.39 8.86
C LYS A 373 17.69 8.59 8.09
N SER A 374 17.02 9.22 7.13
CA SER A 374 15.93 8.65 6.32
C SER A 374 16.42 7.65 5.28
N ILE A 375 15.52 6.76 4.83
CA ILE A 375 15.81 5.81 3.74
C ILE A 375 15.28 6.38 2.43
N VAL A 376 16.11 6.32 1.38
CA VAL A 376 15.69 6.51 0.00
C VAL A 376 15.59 5.15 -0.67
N LEU A 377 14.36 4.72 -0.95
CA LEU A 377 14.05 3.46 -1.64
C LEU A 377 13.98 3.72 -3.15
N ILE A 378 14.73 2.98 -3.95
CA ILE A 378 14.74 3.09 -5.41
C ILE A 378 14.51 1.71 -6.04
N GLY A 379 13.53 1.61 -6.95
CA GLY A 379 13.29 0.41 -7.76
C GLY A 379 12.79 0.82 -9.15
N ILE A 380 13.69 0.79 -10.13
CA ILE A 380 13.47 1.28 -11.50
C ILE A 380 14.49 0.65 -12.45
N GLY A 381 14.16 0.59 -13.74
CA GLY A 381 15.02 0.06 -14.81
C GLY A 381 14.31 -1.01 -15.65
N GLY A 382 13.34 -1.72 -15.08
CA GLY A 382 12.64 -2.80 -15.77
C GLY A 382 11.91 -2.34 -17.03
N ASN A 383 11.32 -1.13 -17.02
CA ASN A 383 10.69 -0.57 -18.21
C ASN A 383 11.70 -0.21 -19.31
N ASP A 384 12.88 0.31 -18.94
CA ASP A 384 13.95 0.61 -19.90
C ASP A 384 14.39 -0.68 -20.61
N LEU A 385 14.65 -1.75 -19.84
CA LEU A 385 15.07 -3.05 -20.38
C LEU A 385 14.00 -3.68 -21.28
N LEU A 386 12.72 -3.60 -20.86
CA LEU A 386 11.61 -4.10 -21.67
C LEU A 386 11.46 -3.34 -23.00
N GLU A 387 11.59 -2.02 -22.97
CA GLU A 387 11.49 -1.19 -24.17
C GLU A 387 12.66 -1.46 -25.13
N PHE A 388 13.88 -1.55 -24.60
CA PHE A 388 15.06 -1.91 -25.38
C PHE A 388 14.95 -3.30 -26.01
N ALA A 389 14.61 -4.33 -25.22
CA ALA A 389 14.49 -5.69 -25.74
C ALA A 389 13.41 -5.82 -26.83
N ASN A 390 12.27 -5.13 -26.68
CA ASN A 390 11.22 -5.13 -27.70
C ASN A 390 11.67 -4.42 -28.99
N ALA A 391 12.46 -3.34 -28.87
CA ALA A 391 13.00 -2.63 -30.03
C ALA A 391 14.06 -3.46 -30.76
N GLU A 392 14.94 -4.14 -30.03
CA GLU A 392 15.94 -5.04 -30.60
C GLU A 392 15.29 -6.22 -31.31
N GLU A 393 14.26 -6.84 -30.72
CA GLU A 393 13.49 -7.93 -31.35
C GLU A 393 12.88 -7.50 -32.71
N GLN A 394 12.39 -6.27 -32.80
CA GLN A 394 11.86 -5.70 -34.06
C GLN A 394 12.96 -5.39 -35.08
N ALA A 395 14.20 -5.13 -34.63
CA ALA A 395 15.33 -4.77 -35.47
C ALA A 395 16.15 -5.97 -35.98
N LEU A 396 15.84 -7.20 -35.53
CA LEU A 396 16.62 -8.43 -35.76
C LEU A 396 16.91 -8.78 -37.23
N MET A 397 16.14 -8.28 -38.20
CA MET A 397 16.33 -8.70 -39.60
C MET A 397 17.62 -8.20 -40.26
N ASN A 398 18.36 -7.22 -39.70
CA ASN A 398 19.45 -6.55 -40.43
C ASN A 398 20.72 -6.24 -39.59
N ARG A 399 20.90 -6.81 -38.40
CA ARG A 399 22.07 -6.52 -37.53
C ARG A 399 22.92 -7.75 -37.25
N SER A 400 24.24 -7.57 -37.23
CA SER A 400 25.19 -8.57 -36.75
C SER A 400 25.19 -8.65 -35.22
N THR A 401 25.61 -9.79 -34.66
CA THR A 401 25.76 -9.98 -33.21
C THR A 401 26.68 -8.93 -32.57
N ALA A 402 27.72 -8.49 -33.28
CA ALA A 402 28.63 -7.45 -32.78
C ALA A 402 27.95 -6.08 -32.63
N GLN A 403 27.04 -5.74 -33.55
CA GLN A 403 26.25 -4.50 -33.47
C GLN A 403 25.25 -4.57 -32.32
N GLN A 404 24.56 -5.69 -32.16
CA GLN A 404 23.63 -5.90 -31.04
C GLN A 404 24.32 -5.77 -29.69
N GLN A 405 25.51 -6.37 -29.55
CA GLN A 405 26.30 -6.23 -28.31
C GLN A 405 26.72 -4.78 -28.06
N ALA A 406 27.23 -4.09 -29.09
CA ALA A 406 27.63 -2.68 -28.95
C ALA A 406 26.44 -1.76 -28.57
N ASP A 407 25.26 -2.02 -29.14
CA ASP A 407 24.04 -1.28 -28.82
C ASP A 407 23.58 -1.56 -27.38
N ALA A 408 23.65 -2.81 -26.92
CA ALA A 408 23.35 -3.20 -25.54
C ALA A 408 24.33 -2.56 -24.54
N ASP A 409 25.63 -2.56 -24.84
CA ASP A 409 26.66 -1.94 -24.00
C ASP A 409 26.47 -0.41 -23.90
N ALA A 410 26.16 0.24 -25.03
CA ALA A 410 25.90 1.69 -25.06
C ALA A 410 24.62 2.06 -24.29
N PHE A 411 23.57 1.23 -24.42
CA PHE A 411 22.33 1.39 -23.68
C PHE A 411 22.55 1.23 -22.18
N ASP A 412 23.24 0.17 -21.75
CA ASP A 412 23.53 -0.08 -20.33
C ASP A 412 24.39 1.04 -19.73
N ALA A 413 25.42 1.49 -20.43
CA ALA A 413 26.24 2.63 -20.01
C ALA A 413 25.41 3.91 -19.80
N SER A 414 24.41 4.14 -20.66
CA SER A 414 23.47 5.26 -20.51
C SER A 414 22.60 5.10 -19.25
N LEU A 415 22.07 3.90 -18.97
CA LEU A 415 21.29 3.63 -17.77
C LEU A 415 22.12 3.87 -16.50
N VAL A 416 23.31 3.26 -16.43
CA VAL A 416 24.22 3.37 -15.28
C VAL A 416 24.63 4.82 -15.03
N SER A 417 24.95 5.58 -16.09
CA SER A 417 25.30 7.00 -15.99
C SER A 417 24.14 7.85 -15.42
N ASN A 418 22.93 7.67 -15.93
CA ASN A 418 21.75 8.41 -15.45
C ASN A 418 21.37 8.00 -14.01
N TYR A 419 21.51 6.72 -13.66
CA TYR A 419 21.29 6.24 -12.30
C TYR A 419 22.32 6.84 -11.32
N SER A 420 23.59 6.87 -11.72
CA SER A 420 24.68 7.51 -10.96
C SER A 420 24.39 8.97 -10.68
N ALA A 421 23.98 9.73 -11.72
CA ALA A 421 23.59 11.13 -11.56
C ALA A 421 22.45 11.30 -10.56
N ALA A 422 21.41 10.45 -10.63
CA ALA A 422 20.30 10.48 -9.69
C ALA A 422 20.74 10.23 -8.23
N ILE A 423 21.60 9.24 -7.98
CA ILE A 423 22.15 8.96 -6.64
C ILE A 423 22.98 10.15 -6.15
N MET A 424 23.85 10.70 -7.00
CA MET A 424 24.68 11.86 -6.66
C MET A 424 23.84 13.08 -6.30
N ASP A 425 22.79 13.39 -7.07
CA ASP A 425 21.87 14.49 -6.77
C ASP A 425 21.16 14.28 -5.43
N LEU A 426 20.65 13.08 -5.16
CA LEU A 426 20.02 12.74 -3.87
C LEU A 426 21.01 12.85 -2.71
N TYR A 427 22.26 12.43 -2.93
CA TYR A 427 23.32 12.51 -1.95
C TYR A 427 23.71 13.96 -1.64
N THR A 428 23.87 14.81 -2.65
CA THR A 428 24.16 16.25 -2.45
C THR A 428 23.02 16.96 -1.71
N MET A 429 21.79 16.46 -1.86
CA MET A 429 20.62 16.94 -1.11
C MET A 429 20.54 16.46 0.34
N GLY A 430 21.41 15.54 0.77
CA GLY A 430 21.54 15.10 2.16
C GLY A 430 21.12 13.64 2.42
N ALA A 431 20.67 12.91 1.40
CA ALA A 431 20.39 11.48 1.56
C ALA A 431 21.69 10.70 1.79
N ARG A 432 21.68 9.75 2.73
CA ARG A 432 22.83 8.89 3.04
C ARG A 432 22.54 7.40 2.97
N LYS A 433 21.28 7.01 3.13
CA LYS A 433 20.86 5.60 3.16
C LYS A 433 20.00 5.27 1.95
N PHE A 434 20.52 4.42 1.09
CA PHE A 434 19.81 3.98 -0.12
C PHE A 434 19.45 2.51 0.00
N ALA A 435 18.19 2.21 -0.27
CA ALA A 435 17.67 0.86 -0.43
C ALA A 435 17.35 0.69 -1.93
N ILE A 436 18.13 -0.11 -2.64
CA ILE A 436 18.05 -0.22 -4.09
C ILE A 436 17.57 -1.61 -4.45
N ILE A 437 16.41 -1.70 -5.08
CA ILE A 437 15.81 -2.94 -5.55
C ILE A 437 16.29 -3.19 -6.98
N SER A 438 16.97 -4.31 -7.21
CA SER A 438 17.45 -4.74 -8.53
C SER A 438 16.26 -5.06 -9.46
N VAL A 439 16.51 -5.02 -10.77
CA VAL A 439 15.53 -5.46 -11.77
C VAL A 439 15.32 -6.97 -11.65
N ASP A 440 14.11 -7.45 -11.92
CA ASP A 440 13.74 -8.85 -11.80
C ASP A 440 13.97 -9.65 -13.08
N LEU A 441 13.51 -10.91 -13.13
CA LEU A 441 13.63 -11.77 -14.30
C LEU A 441 12.67 -11.30 -15.41
N SER A 442 13.08 -10.26 -16.15
CA SER A 442 12.31 -9.62 -17.22
C SER A 442 11.81 -10.60 -18.29
N GLY A 443 12.59 -11.64 -18.61
CA GLY A 443 12.21 -12.67 -19.56
C GLY A 443 11.19 -13.68 -19.02
N CYS A 444 10.99 -13.72 -17.71
CA CYS A 444 10.02 -14.58 -17.05
C CYS A 444 8.67 -13.91 -16.77
N LEU A 445 8.50 -12.63 -17.12
CA LEU A 445 7.21 -11.94 -17.03
C LEU A 445 6.17 -12.63 -17.94
N PRO A 446 4.88 -12.73 -17.56
CA PRO A 446 3.87 -13.39 -18.39
C PRO A 446 3.80 -12.84 -19.81
N VAL A 447 3.99 -11.53 -20.00
CA VAL A 447 4.02 -10.90 -21.33
C VAL A 447 5.24 -11.30 -22.16
N ALA A 448 6.42 -11.45 -21.55
CA ALA A 448 7.64 -11.85 -22.26
C ALA A 448 7.56 -13.32 -22.73
N ARG A 449 6.98 -14.19 -21.90
CA ARG A 449 6.72 -15.61 -22.22
C ARG A 449 5.77 -15.80 -23.41
N LEU A 450 5.07 -14.76 -23.87
CA LEU A 450 4.22 -14.87 -25.05
C LEU A 450 5.03 -15.00 -26.36
N ALA A 451 6.28 -14.56 -26.40
CA ALA A 451 7.13 -14.76 -27.58
C ALA A 451 7.44 -16.26 -27.80
N ASP A 452 7.51 -17.04 -26.72
CA ASP A 452 7.80 -18.47 -26.78
C ASP A 452 6.51 -19.33 -26.88
N PRO A 453 6.40 -20.25 -27.86
CA PRO A 453 5.23 -21.13 -28.00
C PRO A 453 4.99 -22.05 -26.80
N THR A 454 6.05 -22.41 -26.06
CA THR A 454 5.97 -23.25 -24.87
C THR A 454 5.79 -22.45 -23.58
N SER A 455 5.72 -21.11 -23.67
CA SER A 455 5.64 -20.20 -22.52
C SER A 455 6.87 -20.22 -21.60
N ALA A 456 8.03 -20.61 -22.15
CA ALA A 456 9.31 -20.58 -21.46
C ALA A 456 9.75 -19.13 -21.18
N CYS A 457 10.62 -18.95 -20.19
CA CYS A 457 11.25 -17.66 -19.97
C CYS A 457 12.22 -17.35 -21.11
N ASP A 458 12.28 -16.09 -21.51
CA ASP A 458 13.28 -15.57 -22.44
C ASP A 458 14.64 -15.43 -21.74
N GLY A 459 15.63 -16.19 -22.20
CA GLY A 459 16.97 -16.21 -21.63
C GLY A 459 17.74 -14.91 -21.87
N ASP A 460 17.60 -14.31 -23.05
CA ASP A 460 18.35 -13.11 -23.44
C ASP A 460 17.86 -11.90 -22.66
N ARG A 461 16.54 -11.78 -22.47
CA ARG A 461 15.94 -10.73 -21.60
C ARG A 461 16.37 -10.87 -20.14
N ASN A 462 16.52 -12.10 -19.65
CA ASN A 462 17.01 -12.35 -18.29
C ASN A 462 18.50 -12.03 -18.17
N GLN A 463 19.29 -12.34 -19.20
CA GLN A 463 20.71 -12.00 -19.24
C GLN A 463 20.92 -10.48 -19.29
N LEU A 464 20.13 -9.75 -20.06
CA LEU A 464 20.15 -8.28 -20.08
C LEU A 464 19.87 -7.69 -18.69
N ALA A 465 18.87 -8.22 -17.98
CA ALA A 465 18.58 -7.80 -16.60
C ALA A 465 19.70 -8.15 -15.61
N ALA A 466 20.33 -9.32 -15.75
CA ALA A 466 21.48 -9.70 -14.94
C ALA A 466 22.67 -8.76 -15.17
N SER A 467 23.02 -8.49 -16.42
CA SER A 467 24.12 -7.57 -16.78
C SER A 467 23.90 -6.16 -16.22
N PHE A 468 22.69 -5.60 -16.35
CA PHE A 468 22.36 -4.30 -15.75
C PHE A 468 22.50 -4.32 -14.22
N ASN A 469 22.03 -5.38 -13.56
CA ASN A 469 22.12 -5.50 -12.11
C ASN A 469 23.58 -5.64 -11.62
N ASP A 470 24.45 -6.29 -12.38
CA ASP A 470 25.89 -6.39 -12.09
C ASP A 470 26.60 -5.04 -12.26
N ASN A 471 26.27 -4.29 -13.32
CA ASN A 471 26.82 -2.96 -13.54
C ASN A 471 26.29 -1.94 -12.53
N LEU A 472 25.02 -2.05 -12.10
CA LEU A 472 24.48 -1.29 -10.98
C LEU A 472 25.22 -1.63 -9.68
N SER A 473 25.56 -2.91 -9.44
CA SER A 473 26.33 -3.31 -8.26
C SER A 473 27.73 -2.69 -8.27
N SER A 474 28.41 -2.71 -9.41
CA SER A 474 29.72 -2.07 -9.61
C SER A 474 29.63 -0.56 -9.38
N LEU A 475 28.62 0.11 -9.94
CA LEU A 475 28.37 1.53 -9.70
C LEU A 475 28.21 1.85 -8.21
N LEU A 476 27.43 1.05 -7.49
CA LEU A 476 27.20 1.28 -6.05
C LEU A 476 28.48 1.08 -5.24
N SER A 477 29.30 0.08 -5.57
CA SER A 477 30.62 -0.11 -4.97
C SER A 477 31.54 1.09 -5.24
N ASP A 478 31.57 1.58 -6.48
CA ASP A 478 32.37 2.73 -6.88
C ASP A 478 31.92 4.04 -6.22
N LEU A 479 30.61 4.25 -6.06
CA LEU A 479 30.09 5.41 -5.36
C LEU A 479 30.34 5.29 -3.85
N ALA A 480 30.24 4.07 -3.29
CA ALA A 480 30.49 3.82 -1.88
C ALA A 480 31.94 4.12 -1.47
N SER A 481 32.92 3.86 -2.35
CA SER A 481 34.31 4.21 -2.10
C SER A 481 34.58 5.73 -2.12
N ARG A 482 33.72 6.51 -2.77
CA ARG A 482 33.88 7.97 -2.93
C ARG A 482 32.99 8.80 -2.02
N LEU A 483 31.86 8.26 -1.57
CA LEU A 483 30.82 8.98 -0.82
C LEU A 483 30.68 8.41 0.61
N PRO A 484 31.19 9.14 1.63
CA PRO A 484 31.05 8.74 3.03
C PRO A 484 29.58 8.47 3.43
N GLY A 485 29.32 7.33 4.06
CA GLY A 485 27.98 6.91 4.47
C GLY A 485 27.22 6.10 3.41
N LEU A 486 27.60 6.19 2.13
CA LEU A 486 26.98 5.37 1.07
C LEU A 486 27.40 3.89 1.13
N LEU A 487 28.52 3.58 1.81
CA LEU A 487 29.02 2.22 2.11
C LEU A 487 27.99 1.27 2.72
N THR A 488 26.89 1.82 3.24
CA THR A 488 25.83 1.09 3.91
C THR A 488 24.61 0.84 3.03
N SER A 489 24.59 1.39 1.82
CA SER A 489 23.46 1.27 0.90
C SER A 489 23.20 -0.20 0.57
N CYS A 490 21.96 -0.62 0.75
CA CYS A 490 21.53 -2.01 0.55
C CYS A 490 21.04 -2.20 -0.88
N ARG A 491 21.69 -3.09 -1.64
CA ARG A 491 21.13 -3.68 -2.85
C ARG A 491 20.30 -4.91 -2.48
N ALA A 492 19.03 -4.88 -2.83
CA ALA A 492 18.10 -5.99 -2.71
C ALA A 492 17.98 -6.74 -4.05
N ASP A 493 18.31 -8.03 -4.04
CA ASP A 493 18.37 -8.88 -5.22
C ASP A 493 17.01 -9.53 -5.51
N THR A 494 16.20 -8.82 -6.31
CA THR A 494 14.91 -9.34 -6.77
C THR A 494 15.07 -10.45 -7.80
N LEU A 495 16.12 -10.38 -8.63
CA LEU A 495 16.39 -11.38 -9.66
C LEU A 495 16.63 -12.75 -9.03
N GLY A 496 17.55 -12.81 -8.06
CA GLY A 496 17.85 -14.02 -7.31
C GLY A 496 16.65 -14.55 -6.50
N LEU A 497 15.88 -13.66 -5.87
CA LEU A 497 14.67 -14.06 -5.12
C LEU A 497 13.61 -14.66 -6.04
N MET A 498 13.40 -14.05 -7.21
CA MET A 498 12.44 -14.54 -8.20
C MET A 498 12.89 -15.88 -8.79
N ALA A 499 14.18 -16.04 -9.10
CA ALA A 499 14.75 -17.31 -9.55
C ALA A 499 14.52 -18.44 -8.54
N ALA A 500 14.82 -18.20 -7.25
CA ALA A 500 14.60 -19.18 -6.19
C ALA A 500 13.10 -19.51 -6.01
N THR A 501 12.24 -18.49 -6.08
CA THR A 501 10.78 -18.68 -6.02
C THR A 501 10.27 -19.53 -7.17
N PHE A 502 10.84 -19.38 -8.37
CA PHE A 502 10.35 -20.05 -9.58
C PHE A 502 10.89 -21.49 -9.68
N ALA A 503 12.03 -21.76 -9.05
CA ALA A 503 12.58 -23.10 -8.93
C ALA A 503 11.78 -24.00 -7.96
N ASP A 504 11.19 -23.43 -6.90
CA ASP A 504 10.31 -24.16 -5.97
C ASP A 504 9.08 -23.31 -5.54
N PRO A 505 8.09 -23.11 -6.43
CA PRO A 505 6.93 -22.28 -6.11
C PRO A 505 6.14 -22.70 -4.86
N PRO A 506 5.91 -24.00 -4.60
CA PRO A 506 5.21 -24.45 -3.39
C PRO A 506 5.89 -24.03 -2.08
N ALA A 507 7.23 -23.98 -2.02
CA ALA A 507 7.95 -23.52 -0.82
C ALA A 507 7.63 -22.07 -0.45
N TYR A 508 7.32 -21.23 -1.43
CA TYR A 508 6.92 -19.82 -1.23
C TYR A 508 5.39 -19.65 -1.14
N GLY A 509 4.63 -20.73 -1.34
CA GLY A 509 3.18 -20.79 -1.23
C GLY A 509 2.42 -20.52 -2.54
N PHE A 510 3.13 -20.49 -3.67
CA PHE A 510 2.55 -20.31 -5.00
C PHE A 510 2.21 -21.64 -5.66
N THR A 511 1.10 -21.67 -6.39
CA THR A 511 0.72 -22.79 -7.27
C THR A 511 1.08 -22.51 -8.73
N ASP A 512 1.28 -21.25 -9.09
CA ASP A 512 1.60 -20.82 -10.45
C ASP A 512 2.45 -19.53 -10.41
N VAL A 513 3.55 -19.56 -11.15
CA VAL A 513 4.54 -18.48 -11.27
C VAL A 513 4.72 -17.98 -12.71
N ALA A 514 3.88 -18.46 -13.65
CA ALA A 514 3.96 -18.12 -15.06
C ALA A 514 2.72 -17.34 -15.53
N THR A 515 1.53 -17.71 -15.05
CA THR A 515 0.25 -17.10 -15.46
C THR A 515 -0.05 -15.87 -14.59
N ALA A 516 -0.52 -14.78 -15.22
CA ALA A 516 -1.11 -13.64 -14.52
C ALA A 516 -2.42 -14.03 -13.82
N CYS A 517 -2.86 -13.36 -12.77
CA CYS A 517 -4.18 -13.58 -12.15
C CYS A 517 -5.32 -12.86 -12.91
N CYS A 518 -5.05 -11.63 -13.38
CA CYS A 518 -5.98 -10.78 -14.11
C CYS A 518 -5.48 -10.51 -15.53
N GLY A 519 -6.28 -10.87 -16.53
CA GLY A 519 -5.96 -10.61 -17.94
C GLY A 519 -6.79 -11.47 -18.88
N ARG A 520 -6.32 -11.65 -20.13
CA ARG A 520 -6.99 -12.51 -21.13
C ARG A 520 -5.95 -13.21 -22.02
N GLY A 521 -6.40 -14.23 -22.74
CA GLY A 521 -5.54 -14.99 -23.65
C GLY A 521 -4.59 -15.95 -22.94
N ARG A 522 -3.59 -16.45 -23.66
CA ARG A 522 -2.56 -17.32 -23.11
C ARG A 522 -1.84 -16.64 -21.94
N LEU A 523 -1.59 -17.40 -20.87
CA LEU A 523 -1.03 -16.92 -19.60
C LEU A 523 -1.81 -15.76 -18.94
N ARG A 524 -3.02 -15.44 -19.42
CA ARG A 524 -3.72 -14.17 -19.14
C ARG A 524 -2.86 -12.94 -19.44
N ALA A 525 -2.00 -13.01 -20.46
CA ALA A 525 -1.00 -11.98 -20.74
C ALA A 525 -1.17 -11.23 -22.07
N GLU A 526 -2.05 -11.67 -22.97
CA GLU A 526 -2.21 -11.05 -24.31
C GLU A 526 -2.85 -9.65 -24.24
N THR A 527 -3.61 -9.40 -23.17
CA THR A 527 -4.23 -8.09 -22.93
C THR A 527 -4.09 -7.69 -21.48
N ARG A 528 -4.03 -6.38 -21.22
CA ARG A 528 -3.98 -5.84 -19.86
C ARG A 528 -5.17 -6.22 -19.01
N CYS A 529 -4.97 -6.16 -17.69
CA CYS A 529 -6.05 -6.22 -16.74
C CYS A 529 -6.96 -4.99 -16.94
N THR A 530 -8.20 -5.25 -17.36
CA THR A 530 -9.29 -4.30 -17.60
C THR A 530 -10.57 -4.83 -16.96
N PRO A 531 -11.64 -4.04 -16.81
CA PRO A 531 -12.92 -4.54 -16.31
C PRO A 531 -13.46 -5.79 -17.03
N ASN A 532 -13.10 -5.97 -18.30
CA ASN A 532 -13.52 -7.11 -19.13
C ASN A 532 -12.52 -8.29 -19.10
N SER A 533 -11.54 -8.28 -18.19
CA SER A 533 -10.55 -9.35 -18.05
C SER A 533 -11.08 -10.52 -17.22
N THR A 534 -10.46 -11.68 -17.38
CA THR A 534 -10.69 -12.85 -16.52
C THR A 534 -9.86 -12.70 -15.25
N LEU A 535 -10.47 -13.01 -14.10
CA LEU A 535 -9.83 -12.96 -12.79
C LEU A 535 -9.66 -14.38 -12.22
N CYS A 536 -8.53 -14.64 -11.57
CA CYS A 536 -8.27 -15.91 -10.90
C CYS A 536 -9.06 -16.04 -9.58
N ALA A 537 -9.38 -17.27 -9.17
CA ALA A 537 -10.14 -17.51 -7.94
C ALA A 537 -9.34 -17.28 -6.64
N HIS A 538 -8.01 -17.45 -6.70
CA HIS A 538 -7.12 -17.38 -5.53
C HIS A 538 -5.96 -16.41 -5.80
N HIS A 539 -6.15 -15.15 -5.43
CA HIS A 539 -5.20 -14.06 -5.70
C HIS A 539 -3.84 -14.22 -5.00
N ASP A 540 -3.78 -14.99 -3.91
CA ASP A 540 -2.59 -15.23 -3.10
C ASP A 540 -1.78 -16.47 -3.53
N ARG A 541 -2.25 -17.20 -4.54
CA ARG A 541 -1.60 -18.42 -5.06
C ARG A 541 -0.83 -18.22 -6.36
N LEU A 542 -1.02 -17.08 -7.02
CA LEU A 542 -0.28 -16.69 -8.21
C LEU A 542 0.77 -15.65 -7.86
N TYR A 543 1.98 -15.81 -8.42
CA TYR A 543 3.03 -14.81 -8.26
C TYR A 543 2.64 -13.50 -8.94
N PHE A 544 2.08 -13.57 -10.14
CA PHE A 544 1.71 -12.41 -10.94
C PHE A 544 0.25 -12.01 -10.75
N TRP A 545 0.03 -10.71 -10.54
CA TRP A 545 -1.28 -10.12 -10.55
C TRP A 545 -1.80 -9.89 -11.96
N ASP A 546 -1.04 -9.16 -12.77
CA ASP A 546 -1.31 -8.97 -14.21
C ASP A 546 -0.11 -9.48 -15.02
N TYR A 547 -0.03 -9.10 -16.31
CA TYR A 547 1.00 -9.63 -17.20
C TYR A 547 2.43 -9.12 -16.94
N ILE A 548 2.63 -8.19 -16.01
CA ILE A 548 3.93 -7.68 -15.54
C ILE A 548 4.03 -7.79 -14.02
N HIS A 549 3.02 -7.33 -13.29
CA HIS A 549 3.19 -6.91 -11.91
C HIS A 549 2.97 -8.06 -10.92
N PRO A 550 3.70 -8.08 -9.80
CA PRO A 550 3.52 -9.07 -8.74
C PRO A 550 2.17 -8.91 -8.02
N SER A 551 1.65 -10.02 -7.52
CA SER A 551 0.53 -10.03 -6.57
C SER A 551 0.96 -9.43 -5.23
N GLN A 552 -0.01 -9.02 -4.42
CA GLN A 552 0.25 -8.53 -3.06
C GLN A 552 1.05 -9.56 -2.24
N ARG A 553 0.81 -10.86 -2.47
CA ARG A 553 1.55 -11.93 -1.80
C ARG A 553 3.02 -11.95 -2.22
N ALA A 554 3.31 -11.83 -3.51
CA ALA A 554 4.67 -11.73 -4.02
C ALA A 554 5.37 -10.45 -3.55
N ALA A 555 4.66 -9.31 -3.56
CA ALA A 555 5.17 -8.04 -3.03
C ALA A 555 5.51 -8.13 -1.53
N PHE A 556 4.68 -8.82 -0.74
CA PHE A 556 4.96 -9.08 0.68
C PHE A 556 6.23 -9.93 0.87
N LEU A 557 6.35 -11.06 0.16
CA LEU A 557 7.51 -11.94 0.25
C LEU A 557 8.81 -11.23 -0.16
N ARG A 558 8.72 -10.39 -1.20
CA ARG A 558 9.82 -9.53 -1.65
C ARG A 558 10.28 -8.61 -0.52
N ALA A 559 9.37 -7.87 0.09
CA ALA A 559 9.71 -6.97 1.19
C ALA A 559 10.21 -7.71 2.45
N GLU A 560 9.62 -8.86 2.77
CA GLU A 560 10.06 -9.71 3.89
C GLU A 560 11.50 -10.19 3.69
N ALA A 561 11.84 -10.69 2.49
CA ALA A 561 13.18 -11.12 2.15
C ALA A 561 14.21 -9.98 2.25
N PHE A 562 13.87 -8.77 1.82
CA PHE A 562 14.79 -7.64 1.80
C PHE A 562 14.95 -6.93 3.14
N TYR A 563 13.96 -7.06 4.02
CA TYR A 563 13.98 -6.33 5.29
C TYR A 563 14.79 -7.04 6.37
N ASP A 564 14.47 -8.29 6.68
CA ASP A 564 15.10 -9.10 7.73
C ASP A 564 15.26 -10.57 7.28
N GLY A 565 15.26 -10.79 5.97
CA GLY A 565 15.41 -12.12 5.37
C GLY A 565 16.86 -12.58 5.25
N PRO A 566 17.10 -13.71 4.56
CA PRO A 566 18.44 -14.27 4.38
C PRO A 566 19.37 -13.28 3.69
N ALA A 567 20.63 -13.23 4.15
CA ALA A 567 21.64 -12.32 3.63
C ALA A 567 21.94 -12.51 2.12
N GLN A 568 21.56 -13.64 1.52
CA GLN A 568 21.77 -13.88 0.09
C GLN A 568 20.97 -12.93 -0.83
N TYR A 569 19.90 -12.30 -0.34
CA TYR A 569 19.06 -11.40 -1.15
C TYR A 569 19.31 -9.92 -0.87
N THR A 570 20.27 -9.60 0.00
CA THR A 570 20.59 -8.21 0.37
C THR A 570 22.08 -8.06 0.60
N THR A 571 22.71 -7.06 -0.01
CA THR A 571 24.14 -6.80 0.18
C THR A 571 24.41 -5.30 0.33
N PRO A 572 25.34 -4.87 1.20
CA PRO A 572 26.09 -5.69 2.18
C PRO A 572 25.30 -5.97 3.47
N ILE A 573 24.18 -5.28 3.68
CA ILE A 573 23.30 -5.37 4.83
C ILE A 573 21.84 -5.41 4.37
N ASN A 574 20.90 -5.82 5.23
CA ASN A 574 19.47 -5.79 4.92
C ASN A 574 18.81 -4.43 5.28
N PHE A 575 17.55 -4.21 4.86
CA PHE A 575 16.90 -2.91 5.10
C PHE A 575 16.67 -2.62 6.60
N LYS A 576 16.53 -3.63 7.45
CA LYS A 576 16.42 -3.44 8.90
C LYS A 576 17.73 -2.93 9.50
N GLN A 577 18.86 -3.52 9.11
CA GLN A 577 20.18 -3.05 9.51
C GLN A 577 20.38 -1.60 9.04
N LEU A 578 20.08 -1.30 7.77
CA LEU A 578 20.14 0.06 7.20
C LEU A 578 19.29 1.07 7.99
N ALA A 579 18.05 0.69 8.34
CA ALA A 579 17.14 1.52 9.13
C ALA A 579 17.70 1.86 10.51
N ASN A 580 18.38 0.92 11.15
CA ASN A 580 18.91 1.05 12.49
C ASN A 580 20.28 1.75 12.57
N MET A 581 20.95 2.01 11.45
CA MET A 581 22.21 2.76 11.46
C MET A 581 21.98 4.19 11.95
N SER A 582 22.84 4.70 12.83
CA SER A 582 22.67 6.01 13.45
C SER A 582 22.76 7.13 12.43
#